data_AF-A0A7Y9XI80-F1
#
_entry.id   AF-A0A7Y9XI80-F1
#
_cell.length_a   1.000
_cell.length_b   1.000
_cell.length_c   1.000
_cell.angle_alpha   90.00
_cell.angle_beta   90.00
_cell.angle_gamma   90.00
#
_symmetry.space_group_name_H-M   'P 1'
#
loop_
_entity.id
_entity.type
_entity.pdbx_description
1 polymer ?
#
loop_
_entity_poly.entity_id
_entity_poly.type
_entity_poly.pdbx_seq_one_letter_code
_entity_poly.pdbx_strand_id
1 'polypeptide(L)'
;MTVSAINQLITALPDHQVSIKPRPDGMYLLTISKDGENVFVKAVDKQSVISEAGVHALQREILRDRKLVSGEVNWKGTGAHWVSRKLPTFTGAPVNPTAAKMMWSRRNLDSLRPTA
;
A
#
# COMPACT_ATOMS: atom_id res chain seq x y z
N MET A 1 19.73 11.29 2.22
CA MET A 1 19.02 10.45 3.21
C MET A 1 18.13 9.42 2.49
N THR A 2 18.72 8.50 1.72
CA THR A 2 18.00 7.41 1.00
C THR A 2 18.28 6.03 1.60
N VAL A 3 19.28 5.94 2.48
CA VAL A 3 19.77 4.68 3.07
C VAL A 3 18.74 4.05 4.02
N SER A 4 17.97 4.87 4.75
CA SER A 4 16.97 4.39 5.72
C SER A 4 15.84 3.59 5.03
N ALA A 5 15.33 4.10 3.90
CA ALA A 5 14.26 3.45 3.15
C ALA A 5 14.69 2.11 2.54
N ILE A 6 15.91 2.07 2.00
CA ILE A 6 16.50 0.84 1.44
C ILE A 6 16.66 -0.20 2.55
N ASN A 7 17.18 0.19 3.71
CA ASN A 7 17.37 -0.73 4.83
C ASN A 7 16.04 -1.31 5.32
N GLN A 8 15.00 -0.48 5.48
CA GLN A 8 13.68 -0.96 5.89
C GLN A 8 13.09 -1.97 4.90
N LEU A 9 13.25 -1.73 3.59
CA LEU A 9 12.79 -2.66 2.56
C LEU A 9 13.61 -3.96 2.55
N ILE A 10 14.92 -3.89 2.74
CA ILE A 10 15.80 -5.08 2.86
C ILE A 10 15.41 -5.91 4.09
N THR A 11 15.16 -5.26 5.24
CA THR A 11 14.70 -5.98 6.45
C THR A 11 13.34 -6.67 6.24
N ALA A 12 12.44 -6.05 5.48
CA ALA A 12 11.14 -6.63 5.16
C ALA A 12 11.21 -7.77 4.11
N LEU A 13 12.27 -7.80 3.30
CA LEU A 13 12.45 -8.69 2.16
C LEU A 13 13.88 -9.27 2.15
N PRO A 14 14.25 -10.09 3.15
CA PRO A 14 15.63 -10.53 3.35
C PRO A 14 16.20 -11.32 2.16
N ASP A 15 15.35 -12.06 1.44
CA ASP A 15 15.76 -12.88 0.28
C ASP A 15 15.76 -12.12 -1.05
N HIS A 16 15.60 -10.78 -1.03
CA HIS A 16 15.46 -9.98 -2.25
C HIS A 16 16.52 -8.89 -2.33
N GLN A 17 17.01 -8.63 -3.54
CA GLN A 17 17.86 -7.48 -3.80
C GLN A 17 16.99 -6.27 -4.14
N VAL A 18 17.15 -5.20 -3.36
CA VAL A 18 16.42 -3.93 -3.52
C VAL A 18 17.36 -2.88 -4.07
N SER A 19 16.97 -2.22 -5.17
CA SER A 19 17.69 -1.06 -5.71
C SER A 19 16.75 0.12 -5.96
N ILE A 20 17.24 1.32 -5.70
CA ILE A 20 16.52 2.58 -5.94
C ILE A 20 17.44 3.47 -6.77
N LYS A 21 16.99 3.84 -7.98
CA LYS A 21 17.76 4.70 -8.90
C LYS A 21 16.98 5.96 -9.25
N PRO A 22 17.59 7.15 -9.24
CA PRO A 22 16.92 8.36 -9.70
C PRO A 22 16.63 8.25 -11.21
N ARG A 23 15.51 8.83 -11.63
CA ARG A 23 15.11 8.96 -13.04
C ARG A 23 15.17 10.43 -13.48
N PRO A 24 15.30 10.70 -14.80
CA PRO A 24 15.35 12.07 -15.33
C PRO A 24 14.08 12.89 -15.09
N ASP A 25 12.94 12.22 -14.87
CA ASP A 25 11.63 12.81 -14.58
C ASP A 25 11.46 13.29 -13.13
N GLY A 26 12.50 13.12 -12.29
CA GLY A 26 12.46 13.49 -10.87
C GLY A 26 11.86 12.42 -9.95
N MET A 27 11.41 11.30 -10.50
CA MET A 27 10.99 10.12 -9.73
C MET A 27 12.18 9.20 -9.43
N TYR A 28 11.93 8.16 -8.65
CA TYR A 28 12.86 7.05 -8.42
C TYR A 28 12.32 5.77 -9.03
N LEU A 29 13.19 4.98 -9.65
CA LEU A 29 12.90 3.61 -10.04
C LEU A 29 13.24 2.68 -8.88
N LEU A 30 12.23 2.09 -8.26
CA LEU A 30 12.38 0.99 -7.33
C LEU A 30 12.40 -0.32 -8.13
N THR A 31 13.42 -1.13 -7.91
CA THR A 31 13.54 -2.48 -8.48
C THR A 31 13.81 -3.47 -7.35
N ILE A 32 13.02 -4.53 -7.30
CA ILE A 32 13.19 -5.66 -6.40
C ILE A 32 13.41 -6.88 -7.27
N SER A 33 14.50 -7.59 -7.02
CA SER A 33 14.85 -8.80 -7.74
C SER A 33 15.08 -9.97 -6.79
N LYS A 34 14.78 -11.18 -7.27
CA LYS A 34 15.02 -12.43 -6.58
C LYS A 34 15.63 -13.40 -7.57
N ASP A 35 16.70 -14.07 -7.19
CA ASP A 35 17.40 -15.06 -8.05
C ASP A 35 17.80 -14.50 -9.44
N GLY A 36 18.07 -13.20 -9.52
CA GLY A 36 18.43 -12.50 -10.77
C GLY A 36 17.24 -12.03 -11.61
N GLU A 37 16.01 -12.38 -11.24
CA GLU A 37 14.79 -11.95 -11.92
C GLU A 37 14.13 -10.76 -11.23
N ASN A 38 13.67 -9.79 -12.01
CA ASN A 38 12.95 -8.63 -11.49
C ASN A 38 11.51 -9.02 -11.14
N VAL A 39 11.22 -9.11 -9.83
CA VAL A 39 9.88 -9.45 -9.33
C VAL A 39 8.99 -8.22 -9.13
N PHE A 40 9.58 -7.03 -8.98
CA PHE A 40 8.83 -5.79 -8.84
C PHE A 40 9.64 -4.62 -9.41
N VAL A 41 9.03 -3.85 -10.32
CA VAL A 41 9.62 -2.65 -10.89
C VAL A 41 8.57 -1.55 -10.90
N LYS A 42 8.85 -0.45 -10.20
CA LYS A 42 7.89 0.66 -10.10
C LYS A 42 8.60 2.01 -10.02
N ALA A 43 8.05 2.99 -10.74
CA ALA A 43 8.41 4.39 -10.54
C ALA A 43 7.68 4.93 -9.29
N VAL A 44 8.44 5.49 -8.36
CA VAL A 44 7.95 6.01 -7.08
C VAL A 44 8.37 7.46 -6.90
N ASP A 45 7.50 8.26 -6.30
CA ASP A 45 7.80 9.63 -5.98
C ASP A 45 8.90 9.73 -4.93
N LYS A 46 9.65 10.83 -4.97
CA LYS A 46 10.70 11.14 -3.99
C LYS A 46 10.18 11.12 -2.55
N GLN A 47 8.95 11.59 -2.32
CA GLN A 47 8.35 11.59 -0.98
C GLN A 47 8.09 10.19 -0.43
N SER A 48 7.83 9.21 -1.31
CA SER A 48 7.61 7.81 -0.94
C SER A 48 8.88 7.12 -0.43
N VAL A 49 10.06 7.67 -0.72
CA VAL A 49 11.36 7.11 -0.30
C VAL A 49 12.02 7.94 0.81
N ILE A 50 11.61 9.18 1.01
CA ILE A 50 12.19 10.07 2.03
C ILE A 50 11.41 10.03 3.35
N SER A 51 10.08 9.99 3.28
CA SER A 51 9.24 10.01 4.48
C SER A 51 9.04 8.61 5.04
N GLU A 52 9.10 8.45 6.37
CA GLU A 52 8.84 7.17 7.03
C GLU A 52 7.44 6.63 6.70
N ALA A 53 6.43 7.49 6.71
CA ALA A 53 5.07 7.13 6.31
C ALA A 53 5.00 6.65 4.85
N GLY A 54 5.77 7.28 3.94
CA GLY A 54 5.89 6.89 2.54
C GLY A 54 6.56 5.53 2.38
N VAL A 55 7.65 5.27 3.11
CA VAL A 55 8.36 3.99 3.07
C VAL A 55 7.48 2.87 3.62
N HIS A 56 6.75 3.11 4.71
CA HIS A 56 5.78 2.15 5.23
C HIS A 56 4.63 1.88 4.26
N ALA A 57 4.12 2.89 3.58
CA ALA A 57 3.09 2.72 2.57
C ALA A 57 3.61 1.85 1.41
N LEU A 58 4.84 2.12 0.95
CA LEU A 58 5.52 1.39 -0.11
C LEU A 58 5.76 -0.08 0.28
N GLN A 59 6.24 -0.33 1.49
CA GLN A 59 6.41 -1.69 2.03
C GLN A 59 5.09 -2.46 2.04
N ARG A 60 4.01 -1.85 2.52
CA ARG A 60 2.67 -2.48 2.55
C ARG A 60 2.15 -2.78 1.15
N GLU A 61 2.41 -1.89 0.20
CA GLU A 61 2.06 -2.07 -1.20
C GLU A 61 2.81 -3.28 -1.79
N ILE A 62 4.14 -3.34 -1.64
CA ILE A 62 4.96 -4.44 -2.15
C ILE A 62 4.50 -5.78 -1.56
N LEU A 63 4.27 -5.85 -0.24
CA LEU A 63 3.80 -7.06 0.42
C LEU A 63 2.40 -7.46 -0.05
N ARG A 64 1.53 -6.50 -0.36
CA ARG A 64 0.19 -6.76 -0.91
C ARG A 64 0.27 -7.34 -2.32
N ASP A 65 1.02 -6.69 -3.20
CA ASP A 65 1.16 -7.13 -4.59
C ASP A 65 1.75 -8.52 -4.66
N ARG A 66 2.73 -8.82 -3.80
CA ARG A 66 3.30 -10.17 -3.71
C ARG A 66 2.27 -11.22 -3.29
N LYS A 67 1.42 -10.91 -2.31
CA LYS A 67 0.33 -11.79 -1.87
C LYS A 67 -0.76 -11.97 -2.93
N LEU A 68 -1.00 -10.94 -3.75
CA LEU A 68 -1.92 -11.03 -4.89
C LEU A 68 -1.34 -11.95 -5.97
N VAL A 69 -0.05 -11.80 -6.29
CA VAL A 69 0.64 -12.63 -7.29
C VAL A 69 0.78 -14.08 -6.83
N SER A 70 1.08 -14.34 -5.54
CA SER A 70 1.17 -15.71 -5.02
C SER A 70 -0.19 -16.41 -4.88
N GLY A 71 -1.30 -15.71 -5.10
CA GLY A 71 -2.65 -16.25 -4.93
C GLY A 71 -3.07 -16.46 -3.47
N GLU A 72 -2.20 -16.12 -2.50
CA GLU A 72 -2.54 -16.09 -1.07
C GLU A 72 -3.70 -15.12 -0.79
N VAL A 73 -3.79 -14.05 -1.57
CA VAL A 73 -4.91 -13.10 -1.55
C VAL A 73 -5.67 -13.23 -2.86
N ASN A 74 -6.80 -13.92 -2.80
CA ASN A 74 -7.71 -14.09 -3.91
C ASN A 74 -8.74 -12.94 -3.91
N TRP A 75 -8.85 -12.18 -5.02
CA TRP A 75 -9.88 -11.14 -5.19
C TRP A 75 -11.30 -11.74 -5.17
N LYS A 76 -11.41 -13.05 -5.44
CA LYS A 76 -12.64 -13.84 -5.30
C LYS A 76 -12.39 -14.99 -4.33
N GLY A 77 -12.95 -14.90 -3.13
CA GLY A 77 -12.91 -15.97 -2.13
C GLY A 77 -12.64 -15.48 -0.71
N THR A 78 -12.52 -16.42 0.22
CA THR A 78 -12.42 -16.21 1.68
C THR A 78 -11.23 -15.32 2.11
N GLY A 79 -10.22 -15.16 1.25
CA GLY A 79 -9.09 -14.24 1.42
C GLY A 79 -9.36 -12.77 1.08
N ALA A 80 -10.56 -12.42 0.60
CA ALA A 80 -10.97 -11.05 0.27
C ALA A 80 -11.14 -10.11 1.49
N HIS A 81 -10.79 -10.57 2.70
CA HIS A 81 -10.93 -9.81 3.95
C HIS A 81 -10.18 -8.46 3.95
N TRP A 82 -9.10 -8.33 3.16
CA TRP A 82 -8.38 -7.06 3.01
C TRP A 82 -9.11 -6.04 2.12
N VAL A 83 -10.08 -6.51 1.31
CA VAL A 83 -10.95 -5.67 0.45
C VAL A 83 -12.35 -5.51 1.07
N SER A 84 -12.73 -6.34 2.04
CA SER A 84 -14.04 -6.29 2.69
C SER A 84 -14.12 -5.21 3.77
N ARG A 85 -13.84 -3.95 3.44
CA ARG A 85 -14.65 -2.90 4.09
C ARG A 85 -16.04 -3.02 3.49
N LYS A 86 -17.09 -3.08 4.33
CA LYS A 86 -18.47 -2.93 3.84
C LYS A 86 -18.51 -1.65 3.01
N LEU A 87 -18.53 -1.80 1.70
CA LEU A 87 -18.94 -0.72 0.81
C LEU A 87 -20.35 -0.33 1.29
N PRO A 88 -20.67 0.97 1.40
CA PRO A 88 -22.05 1.35 1.67
C PRO A 88 -22.87 0.74 0.54
N THR A 89 -23.60 -0.33 0.83
CA THR A 89 -24.51 -0.93 -0.12
C THR A 89 -25.57 0.12 -0.34
N PHE A 90 -25.56 0.75 -1.50
CA PHE A 90 -26.65 1.60 -1.94
C PHE A 90 -27.89 0.70 -2.00
N THR A 91 -28.79 0.84 -1.04
CA THR A 91 -29.98 -0.02 -0.89
C THR A 91 -31.13 0.41 -1.81
N GLY A 92 -30.85 1.17 -2.87
CA GLY A 92 -31.87 1.65 -3.82
C GLY A 92 -32.77 2.78 -3.31
N ALA A 93 -32.74 3.10 -2.01
CA ALA A 93 -33.41 4.28 -1.46
C ALA A 93 -32.63 5.55 -1.84
N PRO A 94 -33.31 6.70 -2.08
CA PRO A 94 -32.63 7.97 -2.32
C PRO A 94 -31.62 8.23 -1.22
N VAL A 95 -30.38 8.58 -1.60
CA VAL A 95 -29.31 8.87 -0.64
C VAL A 95 -29.76 10.03 0.24
N ASN A 96 -30.11 9.75 1.49
CA ASN A 96 -30.42 10.81 2.45
C ASN A 96 -29.12 11.58 2.71
N PRO A 97 -29.02 12.88 2.32
CA PRO A 97 -27.78 13.64 2.38
C PRO A 97 -27.24 13.77 3.82
N THR A 98 -28.12 13.75 4.82
CA THR A 98 -27.74 13.77 6.24
C THR A 98 -27.06 12.46 6.65
N ALA A 99 -27.58 11.31 6.20
CA ALA A 99 -26.99 10.01 6.47
C ALA A 99 -25.62 9.84 5.79
N ALA A 100 -25.49 10.31 4.55
CA ALA A 100 -24.22 10.33 3.82
C ALA A 100 -23.15 11.19 4.53
N LYS A 101 -23.53 12.39 4.99
CA LYS A 101 -22.63 13.29 5.72
C LYS A 101 -22.18 12.70 7.06
N MET A 102 -23.08 12.04 7.78
CA MET A 102 -22.76 11.37 9.06
C MET A 102 -21.83 10.15 8.87
N MET A 103 -21.93 9.44 7.75
CA MET A 103 -21.01 8.34 7.42
C MET A 103 -19.58 8.84 7.14
N TRP A 104 -19.44 10.01 6.50
CA TRP A 104 -18.12 10.62 6.29
C TRP A 104 -17.51 11.09 7.61
N SER A 105 -18.28 11.80 8.45
CA SER A 105 -17.79 12.29 9.76
C SER A 105 -17.36 11.16 10.69
N ARG A 106 -18.07 10.02 10.71
CA ARG A 106 -17.67 8.83 11.49
C ARG A 106 -16.33 8.26 11.03
N ARG A 107 -16.03 8.28 9.73
CA ARG A 107 -14.74 7.77 9.20
C ARG A 107 -13.55 8.62 9.64
N ASN A 108 -13.70 9.94 9.68
CA ASN A 108 -12.65 10.84 10.18
C ASN A 108 -12.40 10.64 11.69
N LEU A 109 -13.43 10.30 12.46
CA LEU A 109 -13.29 10.02 13.90
C LEU A 109 -12.57 8.69 14.16
N ASP A 110 -12.81 7.65 13.36
CA ASP A 110 -12.09 6.37 13.50
C ASP A 110 -10.61 6.48 13.11
N SER A 111 -10.24 7.39 12.20
CA SER A 111 -8.81 7.68 11.91
C SER A 111 -8.10 8.49 13.01
N LEU A 112 -8.85 9.02 13.99
CA LEU A 112 -8.32 9.82 15.11
C LEU A 112 -8.24 9.03 16.42
N ARG A 113 -8.69 7.77 16.46
CA ARG A 113 -8.56 6.93 17.66
C ARG A 113 -7.15 6.33 17.71
N PRO A 114 -6.35 6.61 18.75
CA PRO A 114 -5.14 5.84 19.01
C PRO A 114 -5.58 4.40 19.28
N THR A 115 -4.93 3.44 18.64
CA THR A 115 -5.06 2.03 19.01
C THR A 115 -4.57 1.87 20.44
N ALA A 116 -5.49 1.58 21.36
CA ALA A 116 -5.20 1.13 22.72
C ALA A 116 -4.64 -0.29 22.71
#